data_AF-A0A2K9YRM5-F1
#
_entry.id   AF-A0A2K9YRM5-F1
#
_cell.length_a   1.000
_cell.length_b   1.000
_cell.length_c   1.000
_cell.angle_alpha   90.00
_cell.angle_beta   90.00
_cell.angle_gamma   90.00
#
_symmetry.space_group_name_H-M   'P 1'
#
loop_
_entity.id
_entity.type
_entity.pdbx_description
1 polymer ?
#
loop_
_entity_poly.entity_id
_entity_poly.type
_entity_poly.pdbx_seq_one_letter_code
_entity_poly.pdbx_strand_id
1 'polypeptide(L)'
;MNYQISDEVLSNIKIEEEKQAAYVSDEETTTLVKAVAEKLKCSEDAAMVGMCIICQKGGTAKKAQNNIYTIVEGRRLELGMIRECMNQKKMNITLRQFARTHGTTIQRICKHYGILGDLAKKISREHENLTREDLYWASNFQMDNGDCPSEIKSILMDHYYSLFKTNNTKYK
;
A
#
# COMPACT_ATOMS: atom_id res chain seq x y z
N MET A 1 -3.98 28.86 33.78
CA MET A 1 -5.04 29.66 33.12
C MET A 1 -5.93 28.65 32.39
N ASN A 2 -7.11 28.36 32.92
CA ASN A 2 -8.01 27.36 32.34
C ASN A 2 -8.90 28.04 31.30
N TYR A 3 -8.72 27.69 30.03
CA TYR A 3 -9.61 28.12 28.96
C TYR A 3 -10.84 27.21 28.93
N GLN A 4 -12.03 27.79 29.14
CA GLN A 4 -13.31 27.14 28.86
C GLN A 4 -13.80 27.59 27.49
N ILE A 5 -14.00 26.65 26.58
CA ILE A 5 -14.62 26.89 25.27
C ILE A 5 -16.13 26.74 25.47
N SER A 6 -16.93 27.71 25.00
CA SER A 6 -18.39 27.66 25.15
C SER A 6 -19.03 26.65 24.20
N ASP A 7 -20.14 26.07 24.63
CA ASP A 7 -20.92 25.10 23.82
C ASP A 7 -21.42 25.72 22.51
N GLU A 8 -21.64 27.05 22.49
CA GLU A 8 -22.03 27.80 21.30
C GLU A 8 -20.92 27.82 20.23
N VAL A 9 -19.64 27.84 20.64
CA VAL A 9 -18.51 27.72 19.71
C VAL A 9 -18.43 26.31 19.14
N LEU A 10 -18.69 25.28 19.97
CA LEU A 10 -18.70 23.89 19.52
C LEU A 10 -19.84 23.60 18.55
N SER A 11 -21.04 24.17 18.78
CA SER A 11 -22.21 23.96 17.90
C SER A 11 -22.09 24.61 16.53
N ASN A 12 -21.17 25.57 16.35
CA ASN A 12 -20.93 26.26 15.09
C ASN A 12 -19.81 25.62 14.24
N ILE A 13 -19.09 24.62 14.79
CA ILE A 13 -18.08 23.87 14.04
C ILE A 13 -18.78 22.75 13.28
N LYS A 14 -18.95 22.93 11.97
CA LYS A 14 -19.27 21.83 11.06
C LYS A 14 -17.98 21.07 10.76
N ILE A 15 -17.86 19.86 11.31
CA ILE A 15 -16.82 18.91 10.90
C ILE A 15 -17.31 18.27 9.60
N GLU A 16 -16.85 18.79 8.47
CA GLU A 16 -16.98 18.07 7.20
C GLU A 16 -15.94 16.94 7.22
N GLU A 17 -16.40 15.71 7.47
CA GLU A 17 -15.56 14.52 7.26
C GLU A 17 -15.33 14.37 5.75
N GLU A 18 -14.23 14.91 5.23
CA GLU A 18 -13.77 14.59 3.89
C GLU A 18 -13.56 13.07 3.81
N LYS A 19 -14.40 12.40 3.04
CA LYS A 19 -14.19 10.99 2.69
C LYS A 19 -12.89 10.88 1.90
N GLN A 20 -11.86 10.34 2.54
CA GLN A 20 -10.59 10.06 1.88
C GLN A 20 -10.83 9.06 0.74
N ALA A 21 -10.43 9.41 -0.48
CA ALA A 21 -10.69 8.61 -1.68
C ALA A 21 -10.10 7.20 -1.56
N ALA A 22 -10.75 6.16 -2.07
CA ALA A 22 -10.20 4.79 -1.99
C ALA A 22 -8.99 4.56 -2.92
N TYR A 23 -8.85 5.41 -3.94
CA TYR A 23 -7.88 5.35 -5.03
C TYR A 23 -7.21 6.71 -5.23
N VAL A 24 -6.00 6.68 -5.80
CA VAL A 24 -5.20 7.84 -6.18
C VAL A 24 -5.53 8.29 -7.61
N SER A 25 -5.52 9.58 -7.88
CA SER A 25 -5.69 10.13 -9.23
C SER A 25 -4.46 9.96 -10.12
N ASP A 26 -4.62 10.15 -11.43
CA ASP A 26 -3.50 10.12 -12.39
C ASP A 26 -2.50 11.26 -12.15
N GLU A 27 -3.00 12.44 -11.76
CA GLU A 27 -2.16 13.60 -11.44
C GLU A 27 -1.29 13.35 -10.20
N GLU A 28 -1.90 12.80 -9.13
CA GLU A 28 -1.16 12.42 -7.92
C GLU A 28 -0.16 11.31 -8.20
N THR A 29 -0.53 10.31 -9.00
CA THR A 29 0.38 9.24 -9.44
C THR A 29 1.58 9.83 -10.17
N THR A 30 1.34 10.67 -11.18
CA THR A 30 2.38 11.32 -11.97
C THR A 30 3.28 12.18 -11.09
N THR A 31 2.70 12.95 -10.17
CA THR A 31 3.44 13.80 -9.23
C THR A 31 4.37 12.98 -8.33
N LEU A 32 3.89 11.86 -7.79
CA LEU A 32 4.69 11.00 -6.92
C LEU A 32 5.81 10.29 -7.68
N VAL A 33 5.51 9.72 -8.85
CA VAL A 33 6.50 9.01 -9.68
C VAL A 33 7.62 9.96 -10.09
N LYS A 34 7.29 11.17 -10.55
CA LYS A 34 8.28 12.21 -10.86
C LYS A 34 9.15 12.56 -9.67
N ALA A 35 8.55 12.79 -8.50
CA ALA A 35 9.31 13.12 -7.30
C ALA A 35 10.29 12.01 -6.89
N VAL A 36 9.89 10.74 -7.02
CA VAL A 36 10.76 9.59 -6.74
C VAL A 36 11.85 9.47 -7.81
N ALA A 37 11.52 9.62 -9.08
CA ALA A 37 12.47 9.57 -10.19
C ALA A 37 13.55 10.65 -10.08
N GLU A 38 13.16 11.89 -9.80
CA GLU A 38 14.07 13.02 -9.56
C GLU A 38 15.02 12.72 -8.40
N LYS A 39 14.48 12.22 -7.28
CA LYS A 39 15.27 11.94 -6.08
C LYS A 39 16.22 10.77 -6.26
N LEU A 40 15.77 9.71 -6.94
CA LEU A 40 16.59 8.54 -7.25
C LEU A 40 17.54 8.80 -8.42
N LYS A 41 17.29 9.85 -9.22
CA LYS A 41 17.92 10.16 -10.52
C LYS A 41 17.90 8.95 -11.47
N CYS A 42 16.70 8.47 -11.74
CA CYS A 42 16.38 7.43 -12.73
C CYS A 42 15.23 7.89 -13.63
N SER A 43 14.83 7.06 -14.59
CA SER A 43 13.60 7.32 -15.38
C SER A 43 12.33 7.20 -14.54
N GLU A 44 11.24 7.86 -14.96
CA GLU A 44 9.91 7.73 -14.34
C GLU A 44 9.41 6.28 -14.37
N ASP A 45 9.62 5.56 -15.48
CA ASP A 45 9.28 4.15 -15.62
C ASP A 45 10.03 3.28 -14.60
N ALA A 46 11.34 3.52 -14.43
CA ALA A 46 12.14 2.78 -13.45
C ALA A 46 11.72 3.09 -12.01
N ALA A 47 11.36 4.35 -11.71
CA ALA A 47 10.80 4.73 -10.42
C ALA A 47 9.46 4.03 -10.16
N MET A 48 8.57 4.00 -11.14
CA MET A 48 7.28 3.31 -11.08
C MET A 48 7.47 1.81 -10.79
N VAL A 49 8.35 1.14 -11.53
CA VAL A 49 8.70 -0.28 -11.29
C VAL A 49 9.23 -0.47 -9.86
N GLY A 50 10.14 0.40 -9.41
CA GLY A 50 10.68 0.37 -8.06
C GLY A 50 9.59 0.49 -6.99
N MET A 51 8.67 1.45 -7.15
CA MET A 51 7.55 1.66 -6.25
C MET A 51 6.60 0.45 -6.22
N CYS A 52 6.30 -0.16 -7.38
CA CYS A 52 5.50 -1.38 -7.45
C CYS A 52 6.13 -2.51 -6.64
N ILE A 53 7.45 -2.71 -6.77
CA ILE A 53 8.18 -3.72 -6.01
C ILE A 53 8.14 -3.44 -4.50
N ILE A 54 8.30 -2.19 -4.08
CA ILE A 54 8.19 -1.81 -2.66
C ILE A 54 6.78 -2.14 -2.11
N CYS A 55 5.73 -1.83 -2.88
CA CYS A 55 4.36 -2.15 -2.50
C CYS A 55 4.17 -3.67 -2.33
N GLN A 56 4.63 -4.45 -3.32
CA GLN A 56 4.55 -5.92 -3.30
C GLN A 56 5.30 -6.54 -2.11
N LYS A 57 6.44 -5.97 -1.72
CA LYS A 57 7.23 -6.41 -0.55
C LYS A 57 6.63 -6.01 0.81
N GLY A 58 5.43 -5.42 0.84
CA GLY A 58 4.71 -5.07 2.07
C GLY A 58 4.87 -3.62 2.50
N GLY A 59 5.37 -2.73 1.64
CA GLY A 59 5.50 -1.29 1.94
C GLY A 59 4.17 -0.59 2.25
N THR A 60 3.04 -1.20 1.87
CA THR A 60 1.67 -0.69 2.10
C THR A 60 1.14 -0.92 3.52
N ALA A 61 1.84 -1.70 4.35
CA ALA A 61 1.42 -1.97 5.72
C ALA A 61 1.64 -0.74 6.61
N LYS A 62 0.67 -0.44 7.50
CA LYS A 62 0.75 0.72 8.42
C LYS A 62 2.01 0.71 9.29
N LYS A 63 2.49 -0.48 9.67
CA LYS A 63 3.70 -0.69 10.48
C LYS A 63 4.95 -1.02 9.66
N ALA A 64 4.88 -0.89 8.32
CA ALA A 64 6.02 -1.16 7.45
C ALA A 64 7.19 -0.24 7.78
N GLN A 65 8.35 -0.84 7.98
CA GLN A 65 9.60 -0.16 8.31
C GLN A 65 10.18 0.54 7.07
N ASN A 66 10.80 1.70 7.26
CA ASN A 66 11.33 2.51 6.16
C ASN A 66 12.46 1.82 5.37
N ASN A 67 13.08 0.78 5.94
CA ASN A 67 14.21 0.05 5.37
C ASN A 67 13.81 -1.02 4.33
N ILE A 68 12.53 -1.22 4.03
CA ILE A 68 12.12 -2.04 2.87
C ILE A 68 12.65 -1.36 1.61
N TYR A 69 13.39 -2.10 0.78
CA TYR A 69 14.07 -1.53 -0.37
C TYR A 69 14.07 -2.42 -1.62
N THR A 70 14.42 -1.80 -2.74
CA THR A 70 14.76 -2.45 -4.00
C THR A 70 15.90 -1.71 -4.70
N ILE A 71 16.53 -2.35 -5.68
CA ILE A 71 17.56 -1.73 -6.52
C ILE A 71 16.94 -1.38 -7.87
N VAL A 72 17.05 -0.13 -8.28
CA VAL A 72 16.57 0.43 -9.54
C VAL A 72 17.74 1.11 -10.23
N GLU A 73 18.13 0.65 -11.42
CA GLU A 73 19.26 1.23 -12.18
C GLU A 73 20.54 1.37 -11.32
N GLY A 74 20.83 0.36 -10.50
CA GLY A 74 22.00 0.34 -9.60
C GLY A 74 21.85 1.19 -8.33
N ARG A 75 20.68 1.78 -8.08
CA ARG A 75 20.43 2.69 -6.96
C ARG A 75 19.39 2.13 -6.00
N ARG A 76 19.54 2.43 -4.72
CA ARG A 76 18.68 1.91 -3.66
C ARG A 76 17.47 2.81 -3.47
N LEU A 77 16.29 2.30 -3.84
CA LEU A 77 15.00 2.90 -3.51
C LEU A 77 14.47 2.28 -2.22
N GLU A 78 14.29 3.09 -1.18
CA GLU A 78 13.71 2.67 0.09
C GLU A 78 12.29 3.20 0.28
N LEU A 79 11.47 2.49 1.07
CA LEU A 79 10.13 2.94 1.46
C LEU A 79 10.15 4.33 2.11
N GLY A 80 11.17 4.61 2.92
CA GLY A 80 11.35 5.91 3.54
C GLY A 80 11.44 7.05 2.53
N MET A 81 12.12 6.81 1.39
CA MET A 81 12.27 7.80 0.32
C MET A 81 10.92 8.13 -0.34
N ILE A 82 10.09 7.12 -0.61
CA ILE A 82 8.75 7.30 -1.19
C ILE A 82 7.87 8.13 -0.24
N ARG A 83 7.88 7.79 1.05
CA ARG A 83 7.12 8.53 2.08
C ARG A 83 7.59 9.97 2.20
N GLU A 84 8.89 10.21 2.12
CA GLU A 84 9.45 11.56 2.12
C GLU A 84 8.98 12.36 0.90
N CYS A 85 8.98 11.77 -0.30
CA CYS A 85 8.46 12.40 -1.51
C CYS A 85 6.96 12.77 -1.37
N MET A 86 6.14 11.86 -0.84
CA MET A 86 4.71 12.12 -0.56
C MET A 86 4.53 13.32 0.40
N ASN A 87 5.33 13.35 1.47
CA ASN A 87 5.28 14.44 2.45
C ASN A 87 5.75 15.78 1.85
N GLN A 88 6.85 15.78 1.08
CA GLN A 88 7.39 16.97 0.44
C GLN A 88 6.42 17.58 -0.58
N LYS A 89 5.69 16.74 -1.32
CA LYS A 89 4.66 17.16 -2.26
C LYS A 89 3.30 17.43 -1.59
N LYS A 90 3.23 17.34 -0.24
CA LYS A 90 2.01 17.56 0.57
C LYS A 90 0.82 16.73 0.09
N MET A 91 1.08 15.50 -0.35
CA MET A 91 0.04 14.63 -0.88
C MET A 91 -0.83 14.07 0.23
N ASN A 92 -2.16 14.10 0.07
CA ASN A 92 -3.11 13.52 1.02
C ASN A 92 -3.49 12.08 0.64
N ILE A 93 -2.49 11.27 0.29
CA ILE A 93 -2.67 9.86 -0.07
C ILE A 93 -1.77 8.96 0.78
N THR A 94 -2.07 7.68 0.75
CA THR A 94 -1.31 6.60 1.39
C THR A 94 -0.75 5.68 0.32
N LEU A 95 0.37 5.02 0.61
CA LEU A 95 0.95 4.05 -0.32
C LEU A 95 0.01 2.86 -0.59
N ARG A 96 -0.93 2.58 0.31
CA ARG A 96 -1.97 1.57 0.10
C ARG A 96 -2.99 2.00 -0.95
N GLN A 97 -3.44 3.27 -0.96
CA GLN A 97 -4.30 3.80 -2.03
C GLN A 97 -3.57 3.71 -3.37
N PHE A 98 -2.29 4.09 -3.42
CA PHE A 98 -1.47 3.93 -4.62
C PHE A 98 -1.43 2.47 -5.10
N ALA A 99 -1.17 1.53 -4.18
CA ALA A 99 -1.11 0.11 -4.53
C ALA A 99 -2.46 -0.47 -4.99
N ARG A 100 -3.58 0.03 -4.45
CA ARG A 100 -4.93 -0.34 -4.91
C ARG A 100 -5.21 0.17 -6.32
N THR A 101 -4.86 1.44 -6.62
CA THR A 101 -4.99 2.01 -7.97
C THR A 101 -4.20 1.19 -8.99
N HIS A 102 -3.00 0.73 -8.61
CA HIS A 102 -2.06 0.08 -9.54
C HIS A 102 -1.99 -1.44 -9.35
N GLY A 103 -2.98 -2.09 -8.72
CA GLY A 103 -2.90 -3.49 -8.27
C GLY A 103 -2.50 -4.48 -9.36
N THR A 104 -3.12 -4.39 -10.54
CA THR A 104 -2.82 -5.27 -11.69
C THR A 104 -1.45 -4.97 -12.29
N THR A 105 -1.09 -3.69 -12.41
CA THR A 105 0.23 -3.26 -12.87
C THR A 105 1.33 -3.79 -11.95
N ILE A 106 1.13 -3.69 -10.63
CA ILE A 106 2.06 -4.21 -9.63
C ILE A 106 2.22 -5.73 -9.78
N GLN A 107 1.12 -6.46 -9.90
CA GLN A 107 1.18 -7.91 -10.08
C GLN A 107 1.96 -8.29 -11.33
N ARG A 108 1.68 -7.65 -12.48
CA ARG A 108 2.35 -7.94 -13.75
C ARG A 108 3.85 -7.69 -13.68
N ILE A 109 4.25 -6.54 -13.13
CA ILE A 109 5.66 -6.18 -12.94
C ILE A 109 6.34 -7.19 -12.00
N CYS A 110 5.73 -7.46 -10.85
CA CYS A 110 6.35 -8.32 -9.84
C CYS A 110 6.43 -9.78 -10.31
N LYS A 111 5.43 -10.27 -11.06
CA LYS A 111 5.49 -11.56 -11.75
C LYS A 111 6.67 -11.62 -12.70
N HIS A 112 6.87 -10.59 -13.54
CA HIS A 112 8.00 -10.54 -14.47
C HIS A 112 9.36 -10.66 -13.74
N TYR A 113 9.51 -10.00 -12.58
CA TYR A 113 10.72 -10.07 -11.76
C TYR A 113 10.76 -11.24 -10.75
N GLY A 114 9.75 -12.12 -10.73
CA GLY A 114 9.69 -13.27 -9.83
C GLY A 114 9.48 -12.91 -8.34
N ILE A 115 8.90 -11.75 -8.05
CA ILE A 115 8.67 -11.20 -6.71
C ILE A 115 7.24 -11.54 -6.24
N LEU A 116 7.15 -12.49 -5.30
CA LEU A 116 5.88 -12.89 -4.69
C LEU A 116 5.33 -11.78 -3.78
N GLY A 117 4.02 -11.83 -3.51
CA GLY A 117 3.35 -10.88 -2.61
C GLY A 117 3.78 -11.02 -1.15
N ASP A 118 3.59 -9.96 -0.36
CA ASP A 118 3.96 -9.88 1.05
C ASP A 118 3.33 -10.99 1.92
N LEU A 119 2.18 -11.52 1.52
CA LEU A 119 1.47 -12.59 2.21
C LEU A 119 1.75 -13.97 1.63
N ALA A 120 2.47 -14.08 0.50
CA ALA A 120 2.68 -15.35 -0.21
C ALA A 120 3.27 -16.45 0.68
N LYS A 121 4.26 -16.12 1.52
CA LYS A 121 4.88 -17.09 2.44
C LYS A 121 3.91 -17.59 3.51
N LYS A 122 2.99 -16.74 3.98
CA LYS A 122 1.98 -17.15 4.97
C LYS A 122 0.93 -18.03 4.28
N ILE A 123 0.38 -17.54 3.17
CA ILE A 123 -0.69 -18.19 2.42
C ILE A 123 -0.25 -19.57 1.91
N SER A 124 0.97 -19.71 1.36
CA SER A 124 1.49 -21.01 0.90
C SER A 124 1.69 -22.06 1.99
N ARG A 125 1.75 -21.66 3.27
CA ARG A 125 1.79 -22.61 4.40
C ARG A 125 0.42 -23.09 4.82
N GLU A 126 -0.61 -22.29 4.55
CA GLU A 126 -2.00 -22.55 4.94
C GLU A 126 -2.79 -23.20 3.79
N HIS A 127 -2.30 -23.08 2.55
CA HIS A 127 -2.95 -23.55 1.33
C HIS A 127 -1.93 -24.20 0.38
N GLU A 128 -1.85 -25.55 0.40
CA GLU A 128 -0.86 -26.33 -0.36
C GLU A 128 -1.15 -26.44 -1.86
N ASN A 129 -2.40 -26.16 -2.27
CA ASN A 129 -2.87 -26.27 -3.66
C ASN A 129 -2.60 -25.03 -4.51
N LEU A 130 -2.01 -23.97 -3.95
CA LEU A 130 -1.76 -22.73 -4.68
C LEU A 130 -0.51 -22.84 -5.56
N THR A 131 -0.65 -22.40 -6.80
CA THR A 131 0.47 -22.33 -7.73
C THR A 131 1.36 -21.14 -7.43
N ARG A 132 2.57 -21.13 -7.98
CA ARG A 132 3.43 -19.94 -7.92
C ARG A 132 2.77 -18.71 -8.55
N GLU A 133 1.94 -18.92 -9.57
CA GLU A 133 1.21 -17.84 -10.26
C GLU A 133 0.21 -17.15 -9.34
N ASP A 134 -0.48 -17.93 -8.51
CA ASP A 134 -1.40 -17.43 -7.50
C ASP A 134 -0.69 -16.57 -6.45
N LEU A 135 0.52 -16.97 -6.06
CA LEU A 135 1.30 -16.28 -5.03
C LEU A 135 1.80 -14.90 -5.46
N TYR A 136 1.75 -14.53 -6.76
CA TYR A 136 1.99 -13.15 -7.19
C TYR A 136 0.83 -12.21 -6.82
N TRP A 137 -0.38 -12.76 -6.66
CA TRP A 137 -1.57 -12.01 -6.22
C TRP A 137 -1.67 -11.91 -4.69
N ALA A 138 -0.84 -12.63 -3.95
CA ALA A 138 -0.90 -12.76 -2.50
C ALA A 138 -0.36 -11.52 -1.75
N SER A 139 -0.98 -10.37 -1.99
CA SER A 139 -0.68 -9.09 -1.34
C SER A 139 -1.91 -8.41 -0.75
N ASN A 140 -1.74 -7.76 0.39
CA ASN A 140 -2.87 -7.24 1.19
C ASN A 140 -3.75 -6.16 0.50
N PHE A 141 -3.24 -5.53 -0.56
CA PHE A 141 -3.98 -4.51 -1.32
C PHE A 141 -4.76 -5.08 -2.52
N GLN A 142 -4.66 -6.38 -2.80
CA GLN A 142 -5.29 -7.03 -3.95
C GLN A 142 -6.74 -7.47 -3.71
N MET A 143 -7.25 -7.36 -2.48
CA MET A 143 -8.61 -7.81 -2.11
C MET A 143 -9.71 -7.14 -2.94
N ASP A 144 -9.53 -5.86 -3.24
CA ASP A 144 -10.50 -5.04 -3.97
C ASP A 144 -10.21 -5.00 -5.50
N ASN A 145 -9.14 -5.66 -5.97
CA ASN A 145 -8.71 -5.60 -7.36
C ASN A 145 -9.56 -6.52 -8.26
N GLY A 146 -10.30 -5.96 -9.22
CA GLY A 146 -11.13 -6.70 -10.18
C GLY A 146 -10.44 -7.91 -10.83
N ASP A 147 -9.16 -7.79 -11.19
CA ASP A 147 -8.41 -8.81 -11.92
C ASP A 147 -7.82 -9.92 -11.04
N CYS A 148 -7.82 -9.73 -9.72
CA CYS A 148 -7.30 -10.74 -8.79
C CYS A 148 -8.24 -11.97 -8.76
N PRO A 149 -7.71 -13.21 -8.88
CA PRO A 149 -8.53 -14.42 -8.87
C PRO A 149 -9.41 -14.52 -7.63
N SER A 150 -10.65 -14.99 -7.80
CA SER A 150 -11.65 -15.04 -6.72
C SER A 150 -11.22 -15.90 -5.53
N GLU A 151 -10.56 -17.03 -5.78
CA GLU A 151 -10.01 -17.89 -4.72
C GLU A 151 -8.97 -17.13 -3.89
N ILE A 152 -8.07 -16.39 -4.52
CA ILE A 152 -7.05 -15.59 -3.82
C ILE A 152 -7.68 -14.41 -3.07
N LYS A 153 -8.67 -13.73 -3.64
CA LYS A 153 -9.44 -12.71 -2.93
C LYS A 153 -10.07 -13.25 -1.65
N SER A 154 -10.68 -14.44 -1.72
CA SER A 154 -11.30 -15.08 -0.56
C SER A 154 -10.25 -15.31 0.54
N ILE A 155 -9.11 -15.91 0.20
CA ILE A 155 -8.01 -16.16 1.16
C ILE A 155 -7.49 -14.86 1.77
N LEU A 156 -7.31 -13.82 0.97
CA LEU A 156 -6.86 -12.51 1.45
C LEU A 156 -7.89 -11.86 2.38
N MET A 157 -9.18 -11.97 2.08
CA MET A 157 -10.25 -11.48 2.95
C MET A 157 -10.34 -12.26 4.26
N ASP A 158 -10.22 -13.58 4.23
CA ASP A 158 -10.18 -14.42 5.43
C ASP A 158 -8.99 -14.04 6.32
N HIS A 159 -7.82 -13.84 5.69
CA HIS A 159 -6.65 -13.31 6.38
C HIS A 159 -6.96 -11.95 7.02
N TYR A 160 -7.55 -11.01 6.27
CA TYR A 160 -7.90 -9.68 6.78
C TYR A 160 -8.83 -9.76 8.00
N TYR A 161 -9.93 -10.53 7.92
CA TYR A 161 -10.87 -10.70 9.02
C TYR A 161 -10.24 -11.38 10.24
N SER A 162 -9.29 -12.30 10.04
CA SER A 162 -8.57 -12.95 11.13
C SER A 162 -7.84 -11.96 12.04
N LEU A 163 -7.34 -10.85 11.48
CA LEU A 163 -6.62 -9.80 12.22
C LEU A 163 -7.51 -9.08 13.24
N PHE A 164 -8.83 -9.10 13.06
CA PHE A 164 -9.79 -8.48 13.98
C PHE A 164 -10.29 -9.45 15.04
N LYS A 165 -10.42 -10.74 14.69
CA LYS A 165 -10.83 -11.78 15.65
C LYS A 165 -9.84 -11.93 16.80
N THR A 166 -8.55 -11.77 16.55
CA THR A 166 -7.50 -11.90 17.57
C THR A 166 -7.42 -10.71 18.54
N ASN A 167 -8.00 -9.55 18.20
CA ASN A 167 -7.93 -8.36 19.06
C ASN A 167 -9.00 -8.33 20.17
N ASN A 168 -10.02 -9.19 20.10
CA ASN A 168 -11.10 -9.26 21.10
C ASN A 168 -10.82 -10.20 22.29
N THR A 169 -9.68 -10.90 22.32
CA THR A 169 -9.34 -11.85 23.40
C THR A 169 -8.38 -11.28 24.45
N LYS A 170 -7.93 -10.02 24.33
CA LYS A 170 -7.04 -9.37 25.32
C LYS A 170 -7.77 -8.61 26.44
N TYR A 171 -9.10 -8.69 26.49
CA TYR A 171 -9.92 -8.18 27.59
C TYR A 171 -10.81 -9.31 28.13
N LYS A 172 -10.19 -10.31 28.73
CA LYS A 172 -10.85 -11.25 29.65
C LYS A 172 -9.92 -11.53 30.82
#